data_AF-A0A2K1QW76-F1
#
_entry.id   AF-A0A2K1QW76-F1
#
_cell.length_a   1.000
_cell.length_b   1.000
_cell.length_c   1.000
_cell.angle_alpha   90.00
_cell.angle_beta   90.00
_cell.angle_gamma   90.00
#
_symmetry.space_group_name_H-M   'P 1'
#
loop_
_entity.id
_entity.type
_entity.pdbx_description
1 polymer ?
#
loop_
_entity_poly.entity_id
_entity_poly.type
_entity_poly.pdbx_seq_one_letter_code
_entity_poly.pdbx_strand_id
1 'polypeptide(L)'
;MSADQQGVSTPGSVNVSLDRLLARVSEVEQPAVLHDLAVSLENESDLVIANWLLSKVATGEDDAVKNAVRAFLVRMRDRSPTVVSDFCIESDQARELLIQSVLDALAEALRLLRSQHELRDVEDDKHPPSEERSASKASAHAVDCLKFLQQLYHSMLHQNPKGIDQSVQQLALEALDCPDQETARAARNLVSLWLRETCAMAGKFNTSTDSLREESWKWILQHAGECGTPQYSIAFSLWLHWIDLWRDYPEQHYGLLQSDQIWTLLQNALIDGDTEIRRNALLIIRKTVQLAF
;
A
#
# COMPACT_ATOMS: atom_id res chain seq x y z
N MET A 1 35.37 41.68 10.18
CA MET A 1 35.18 40.30 10.69
C MET A 1 33.81 39.86 10.21
N SER A 2 33.83 39.05 9.16
CA SER A 2 32.66 38.38 8.59
C SER A 2 32.20 37.26 9.53
N ALA A 3 30.89 37.03 9.56
CA ALA A 3 30.30 35.74 9.89
C ALA A 3 28.92 35.65 9.22
N ASP A 4 28.94 35.06 8.03
CA ASP A 4 27.98 34.10 7.47
C ASP A 4 26.49 34.23 7.85
N GLN A 5 25.73 34.86 6.96
CA GLN A 5 24.33 34.49 6.76
C GLN A 5 24.30 33.17 5.97
N GLN A 6 24.07 32.08 6.69
CA GLN A 6 23.63 30.81 6.08
C GLN A 6 22.27 31.06 5.42
N GLY A 7 22.28 31.17 4.09
CA GLY A 7 21.07 31.18 3.28
C GLY A 7 20.40 29.83 3.35
N VAL A 8 19.43 29.71 4.26
CA VAL A 8 18.44 28.63 4.21
C VAL A 8 17.54 28.96 3.02
N SER A 9 17.88 28.42 1.86
CA SER A 9 17.07 28.51 0.64
C SER A 9 15.73 27.86 0.91
N THR A 10 14.68 28.67 1.07
CA THR A 10 13.32 28.14 1.19
C THR A 10 12.91 27.48 -0.14
N PRO A 11 12.04 26.45 -0.14
CA PRO A 11 11.66 25.71 -1.34
C PRO A 11 11.18 26.62 -2.50
N GLY A 12 10.51 27.73 -2.17
CA GLY A 12 10.08 28.73 -3.15
C GLY A 12 11.22 29.49 -3.83
N SER A 13 12.37 29.68 -3.17
CA SER A 13 13.53 30.39 -3.74
C SER A 13 14.29 29.56 -4.78
N VAL A 14 14.32 28.22 -4.61
CA VAL A 14 14.97 27.28 -5.53
C VAL A 14 14.17 27.19 -6.83
N ASN A 15 12.84 27.06 -6.74
CA ASN A 15 11.96 27.01 -7.91
C ASN A 15 12.08 28.27 -8.77
N VAL A 16 12.12 29.45 -8.15
CA VAL A 16 12.30 30.73 -8.87
C VAL A 16 13.67 30.82 -9.57
N SER A 17 14.70 30.23 -8.98
CA SER A 17 16.04 30.24 -9.56
C SER A 17 16.15 29.27 -10.74
N LEU A 18 15.59 28.06 -10.62
CA LEU A 18 15.52 27.08 -11.70
C LEU A 18 14.67 27.59 -12.87
N ASP A 19 13.56 28.27 -12.60
CA ASP A 19 12.72 28.91 -13.63
C ASP A 19 13.48 29.95 -14.44
N ARG A 20 14.30 30.77 -13.77
CA ARG A 20 15.16 31.76 -14.43
C ARG A 20 16.24 31.12 -15.28
N LEU A 21 16.76 29.96 -14.89
CA LEU A 21 17.74 29.22 -15.68
C LEU A 21 17.09 28.58 -16.90
N LEU A 22 15.92 27.96 -16.72
CA LEU A 22 15.17 27.36 -17.83
C LEU A 22 14.74 28.42 -18.86
N ALA A 23 14.34 29.61 -18.42
CA ALA A 23 13.98 30.73 -19.31
C ALA A 23 15.14 31.24 -20.18
N ARG A 24 16.39 30.84 -19.92
CA ARG A 24 17.55 31.15 -20.76
C ARG A 24 17.80 30.11 -21.85
N VAL A 25 17.13 28.96 -21.77
CA VAL A 25 17.17 27.89 -22.76
C VAL A 25 16.08 28.16 -23.80
N SER A 26 16.39 27.94 -25.08
CA SER A 26 15.40 28.09 -26.14
C SER A 26 14.23 27.13 -25.93
N GLU A 27 13.00 27.54 -26.23
CA GLU A 27 11.80 26.69 -26.02
C GLU A 27 11.92 25.32 -26.73
N VAL A 28 12.67 25.26 -27.84
CA VAL A 28 12.93 24.02 -28.60
C VAL A 28 13.84 23.06 -27.82
N GLU A 29 14.78 23.56 -27.03
CA GLU A 29 15.75 22.75 -26.28
C GLU A 29 15.28 22.43 -24.85
N GLN A 30 14.28 23.15 -24.34
CA GLN A 30 13.77 22.97 -22.97
C GLN A 30 13.36 21.51 -22.66
N PRO A 31 12.63 20.77 -23.53
CA PRO A 31 12.29 19.37 -23.23
C PRO A 31 13.52 18.47 -23.05
N ALA A 32 14.52 18.62 -23.91
CA ALA A 32 15.76 17.86 -23.83
C ALA A 32 16.55 18.18 -22.54
N VAL A 33 16.65 19.46 -22.18
CA VAL A 33 17.33 19.89 -20.94
C VAL A 33 16.60 19.39 -19.69
N LEU A 34 15.27 19.43 -19.68
CA LEU A 34 14.47 18.90 -18.57
C LEU A 34 14.65 17.38 -18.43
N HIS A 35 14.66 16.66 -19.55
CA HIS A 35 14.90 15.22 -19.57
C HIS A 35 16.30 14.87 -19.07
N ASP A 36 17.34 15.53 -19.57
CA ASP A 36 18.72 15.28 -19.16
C ASP A 36 18.94 15.56 -17.68
N LEU A 37 18.34 16.64 -17.16
CA LEU A 37 18.33 16.93 -15.74
C LEU A 37 17.60 15.84 -14.94
N ALA A 38 16.45 15.36 -15.42
CA ALA A 38 15.68 14.31 -14.76
C ALA A 38 16.43 12.96 -14.71
N VAL A 39 17.17 12.62 -15.77
CA VAL A 39 17.99 11.39 -15.80
C VAL A 39 19.21 11.50 -14.88
N SER A 40 19.72 12.70 -14.65
CA SER A 40 20.88 12.95 -13.79
C SER A 40 20.61 12.87 -12.28
N LEU A 41 19.34 12.79 -11.85
CA LEU A 41 18.96 12.75 -10.44
C LEU A 41 19.43 11.44 -9.78
N GLU A 42 20.09 11.56 -8.62
CA GLU A 42 20.72 10.43 -7.93
C GLU A 42 20.54 10.42 -6.41
N ASN A 43 20.47 11.59 -5.76
CA ASN A 43 20.57 11.72 -4.31
C ASN A 43 19.31 12.34 -3.68
N GLU A 44 19.20 12.26 -2.35
CA GLU A 44 18.08 12.84 -1.59
C GLU A 44 17.93 14.36 -1.78
N SER A 45 19.03 15.08 -1.95
CA SER A 45 19.02 16.51 -2.26
C SER A 45 18.29 16.84 -3.56
N ASP A 46 18.25 15.88 -4.49
CA ASP A 46 17.68 16.05 -5.82
C ASP A 46 16.15 15.94 -5.79
N LEU A 47 15.53 15.57 -4.65
CA LEU A 47 14.07 15.56 -4.48
C LEU A 47 13.46 16.95 -4.67
N VAL A 48 14.18 18.01 -4.32
CA VAL A 48 13.74 19.39 -4.57
C VAL A 48 13.67 19.66 -6.07
N ILE A 49 14.64 19.16 -6.83
CA ILE A 49 14.69 19.27 -8.29
C ILE A 49 13.61 18.38 -8.93
N ALA A 50 13.41 17.17 -8.42
CA ALA A 50 12.33 16.28 -8.85
C ALA A 50 10.96 16.95 -8.68
N ASN A 51 10.69 17.60 -7.54
CA ASN A 51 9.45 18.33 -7.33
C ASN A 51 9.28 19.48 -8.32
N TRP A 52 10.36 20.23 -8.56
CA TRP A 52 10.37 21.30 -9.54
C TRP A 52 10.08 20.77 -10.95
N LEU A 53 10.73 19.69 -11.37
CA LEU A 53 10.49 19.03 -12.66
C LEU A 53 9.02 18.63 -12.81
N LEU A 54 8.45 17.96 -11.81
CA LEU A 54 7.03 17.58 -11.83
C LEU A 54 6.10 18.79 -12.00
N SER A 55 6.41 19.92 -11.34
CA SER A 55 5.65 21.17 -11.51
C SER A 55 5.69 21.73 -12.93
N LYS A 56 6.74 21.44 -13.71
CA LYS A 56 6.88 21.88 -15.11
C LYS A 56 6.16 20.98 -16.10
N VAL A 57 5.98 19.71 -15.77
CA VAL A 57 5.29 18.74 -16.63
C VAL A 57 3.79 18.60 -16.27
N ALA A 58 3.26 19.53 -15.48
CA ALA A 58 1.86 19.54 -15.07
C ALA A 58 0.88 19.65 -16.25
N THR A 59 1.34 20.09 -17.43
CA THR A 59 0.58 20.15 -18.68
C THR A 59 1.06 19.10 -19.67
N GLY A 60 0.69 17.84 -19.43
CA GLY A 60 0.41 16.80 -20.44
C GLY A 60 1.42 16.38 -21.52
N GLU A 61 2.56 17.03 -21.73
CA GLU A 61 3.32 16.85 -22.99
C GLU A 61 4.71 16.19 -22.86
N ASP A 62 5.24 15.96 -21.67
CA ASP A 62 6.59 15.37 -21.52
C ASP A 62 6.61 14.11 -20.62
N ASP A 63 6.10 13.01 -21.17
CA ASP A 63 6.14 11.70 -20.51
C ASP A 63 7.58 11.21 -20.24
N ALA A 64 8.56 11.68 -21.00
CA ALA A 64 9.96 11.27 -20.83
C ALA A 64 10.52 11.79 -19.49
N VAL A 65 10.28 13.05 -19.16
CA VAL A 65 10.66 13.64 -17.87
C VAL A 65 9.93 12.95 -16.71
N LYS A 66 8.62 12.72 -16.83
CA LYS A 66 7.85 12.00 -15.78
C LYS A 66 8.39 10.60 -15.54
N ASN A 67 8.73 9.88 -16.61
CA ASN A 67 9.31 8.53 -16.51
C ASN A 67 10.70 8.55 -15.89
N ALA A 68 11.54 9.53 -16.22
CA ALA A 68 12.86 9.70 -15.61
C ALA A 68 12.76 10.02 -14.11
N VAL A 69 11.86 10.93 -13.72
CA VAL A 69 11.59 11.23 -12.31
C VAL A 69 11.02 10.00 -11.59
N ARG A 70 10.10 9.25 -12.21
CA ARG A 70 9.58 7.98 -11.66
C ARG A 70 10.71 6.99 -11.41
N ALA A 71 11.60 6.79 -12.38
CA ALA A 71 12.74 5.89 -12.23
C ALA A 71 13.67 6.33 -11.09
N PHE A 72 13.90 7.63 -10.93
CA PHE A 72 14.62 8.20 -9.80
C PHE A 72 13.91 7.91 -8.47
N LEU A 73 12.61 8.17 -8.36
CA LEU A 73 11.83 7.93 -7.14
C LEU A 73 11.79 6.45 -6.76
N VAL A 74 11.73 5.53 -7.72
CA VAL A 74 11.82 4.08 -7.47
C VAL A 74 13.19 3.71 -6.89
N ARG A 75 14.28 4.20 -7.49
CA ARG A 75 15.63 3.97 -6.95
C ARG A 75 15.77 4.54 -5.53
N MET A 76 15.21 5.72 -5.30
CA MET A 76 15.24 6.37 -3.99
C MET A 76 14.39 5.63 -2.96
N ARG A 77 13.24 5.07 -3.35
CA ARG A 77 12.41 4.22 -2.47
C ARG A 77 13.22 3.03 -1.94
N ASP A 78 13.99 2.40 -2.81
CA ASP A 78 14.78 1.22 -2.46
C ASP A 78 15.98 1.56 -1.56
N ARG A 79 16.48 2.80 -1.61
CA ARG A 79 17.60 3.29 -0.80
C ARG A 79 17.15 3.93 0.53
N SER A 80 16.12 4.78 0.47
CA SER A 80 15.66 5.67 1.53
C SER A 80 14.12 5.79 1.53
N PRO A 81 13.38 4.73 1.89
CA PRO A 81 11.91 4.68 1.76
C PRO A 81 11.21 5.76 2.59
N THR A 82 11.75 6.14 3.74
CA THR A 82 11.18 7.18 4.62
C THR A 82 11.22 8.55 3.98
N VAL A 83 12.36 8.93 3.41
CA VAL A 83 12.52 10.25 2.77
C VAL A 83 11.57 10.38 1.57
N VAL A 84 11.44 9.30 0.79
CA VAL A 84 10.51 9.27 -0.35
C VAL A 84 9.05 9.28 0.11
N SER A 85 8.72 8.58 1.19
CA SER A 85 7.38 8.65 1.79
C SER A 85 7.04 10.07 2.20
N ASP A 86 7.93 10.76 2.92
CA ASP A 86 7.72 12.15 3.35
C ASP A 86 7.54 13.08 2.14
N PHE A 87 8.37 12.90 1.10
CA PHE A 87 8.25 13.63 -0.15
C PHE A 87 6.89 13.42 -0.85
N CYS A 88 6.38 12.18 -0.90
CA CYS A 88 5.08 11.87 -1.48
C CYS A 88 3.90 12.44 -0.68
N ILE A 89 4.08 12.72 0.62
CA ILE A 89 3.04 13.41 1.40
C ILE A 89 2.95 14.89 0.98
N GLU A 90 4.09 15.50 0.65
CA GLU A 90 4.17 16.91 0.25
C GLU A 90 3.83 17.16 -1.23
N SER A 91 3.95 16.15 -2.09
CA SER A 91 3.72 16.26 -3.55
C SER A 91 2.73 15.23 -4.07
N ASP A 92 1.51 15.68 -4.38
CA ASP A 92 0.43 14.84 -4.93
C ASP A 92 0.86 14.15 -6.25
N GLN A 93 1.57 14.85 -7.13
CA GLN A 93 2.06 14.30 -8.39
C GLN A 93 3.13 13.22 -8.20
N ALA A 94 4.07 13.45 -7.27
CA ALA A 94 5.10 12.45 -6.97
C ALA A 94 4.48 11.19 -6.37
N ARG A 95 3.47 11.38 -5.49
CA ARG A 95 2.70 10.29 -4.92
C ARG A 95 2.01 9.47 -6.00
N GLU A 96 1.23 10.09 -6.88
CA GLU A 96 0.50 9.39 -7.95
C GLU A 96 1.46 8.58 -8.83
N LEU A 97 2.59 9.18 -9.24
CA LEU A 97 3.59 8.50 -10.06
C LEU A 97 4.24 7.30 -9.37
N LEU A 98 4.58 7.46 -8.09
CA LEU A 98 5.27 6.40 -7.35
C LEU A 98 4.31 5.29 -6.93
N ILE A 99 3.09 5.62 -6.48
CA ILE A 99 2.06 4.62 -6.17
C ILE A 99 1.80 3.77 -7.41
N GLN A 100 1.59 4.38 -8.59
CA GLN A 100 1.38 3.58 -9.80
C GLN A 100 2.55 2.64 -10.08
N SER A 101 3.79 3.11 -9.96
CA SER A 101 4.97 2.27 -10.16
C SER A 101 5.08 1.14 -9.15
N VAL A 102 4.69 1.37 -7.89
CA VAL A 102 4.67 0.37 -6.82
C VAL A 102 3.56 -0.66 -7.08
N LEU A 103 2.41 -0.23 -7.58
CA LEU A 103 1.30 -1.12 -7.94
C LEU A 103 1.65 -2.00 -9.13
N ASP A 104 2.25 -1.44 -10.18
CA ASP A 104 2.69 -2.20 -11.35
C ASP A 104 3.72 -3.27 -10.94
N ALA A 105 4.67 -2.90 -10.07
CA ALA A 105 5.68 -3.81 -9.54
C ALA A 105 5.07 -4.90 -8.65
N LEU A 106 4.12 -4.54 -7.79
CA LEU A 106 3.40 -5.49 -6.93
C LEU A 106 2.57 -6.46 -7.77
N ALA A 107 1.82 -5.97 -8.76
CA ALA A 107 1.02 -6.79 -9.65
C ALA A 107 1.87 -7.81 -10.41
N GLU A 108 3.02 -7.39 -10.94
CA GLU A 108 3.95 -8.28 -11.63
C GLU A 108 4.56 -9.32 -10.66
N ALA A 109 4.95 -8.90 -9.45
CA ALA A 109 5.47 -9.82 -8.44
C ALA A 109 4.42 -10.88 -8.03
N LEU A 110 3.16 -10.48 -7.81
CA LEU A 110 2.06 -11.38 -7.51
C LEU A 110 1.78 -12.34 -8.67
N ARG A 111 1.81 -11.85 -9.91
CA ARG A 111 1.64 -12.67 -11.12
C ARG A 111 2.71 -13.76 -11.21
N LEU A 112 3.97 -13.40 -10.96
CA LEU A 112 5.09 -14.34 -10.94
C LEU A 112 4.91 -15.41 -9.86
N LEU A 113 4.57 -15.00 -8.63
CA LEU A 113 4.33 -15.93 -7.52
C LEU A 113 3.19 -16.91 -7.80
N ARG A 114 2.06 -16.45 -8.38
CA ARG A 114 0.96 -17.34 -8.76
C ARG A 114 1.37 -18.34 -9.84
N SER A 115 2.03 -17.87 -10.90
CA SER A 115 2.47 -18.75 -11.99
C SER A 115 3.42 -19.86 -11.54
N GLN A 116 4.26 -19.58 -10.55
CA GLN A 116 5.17 -20.56 -9.98
C GLN A 116 4.48 -21.56 -9.05
N HIS A 117 3.41 -21.13 -8.36
CA HIS A 117 2.60 -22.03 -7.56
C HIS A 117 1.83 -23.02 -8.43
N GLU A 118 1.23 -22.55 -9.54
CA GLU A 118 0.52 -23.40 -10.50
C GLU A 118 1.43 -24.45 -11.15
N LEU A 119 2.70 -24.13 -11.40
CA LEU A 119 3.70 -25.09 -11.91
C LEU A 119 4.10 -26.13 -10.85
N ARG A 120 4.15 -25.74 -9.57
CA ARG A 120 4.48 -26.64 -8.45
C ARG A 120 3.43 -27.73 -8.25
N ASP A 121 2.16 -27.43 -8.51
CA ASP A 121 1.07 -28.40 -8.34
C ASP A 121 1.00 -29.42 -9.50
N VAL A 122 1.77 -29.22 -10.58
CA VAL A 122 1.78 -30.07 -11.78
C VAL A 122 3.01 -30.99 -11.86
N GLU A 123 4.14 -30.64 -11.24
CA GLU A 123 5.38 -31.40 -11.30
C GLU A 123 5.83 -31.95 -9.93
N ASP A 124 5.53 -33.24 -9.71
CA ASP A 124 6.09 -34.06 -8.62
C ASP A 124 7.61 -34.26 -8.87
N ASP A 125 8.44 -33.71 -7.98
CA ASP A 125 9.88 -33.95 -7.84
C ASP A 125 10.79 -33.69 -9.06
N LYS A 126 11.11 -32.41 -9.33
CA LYS A 126 12.48 -31.89 -9.64
C LYS A 126 12.45 -30.39 -10.01
N HIS A 127 12.47 -29.52 -9.01
CA HIS A 127 12.61 -28.08 -9.29
C HIS A 127 14.09 -27.69 -9.50
N PRO A 128 14.45 -27.01 -10.60
CA PRO A 128 15.80 -26.48 -10.79
C PRO A 128 16.05 -25.28 -9.85
N PRO A 129 17.28 -25.11 -9.33
CA PRO A 129 17.64 -24.06 -8.36
C PRO A 129 17.49 -22.61 -8.89
N SER A 130 17.21 -22.42 -10.18
CA SER A 130 16.97 -21.12 -10.80
C SER A 130 15.57 -20.56 -10.51
N GLU A 131 14.55 -21.42 -10.38
CA GLU A 131 13.15 -20.99 -10.18
C GLU A 131 12.84 -20.63 -8.74
N GLU A 132 13.50 -21.31 -7.79
CA GLU A 132 13.40 -20.99 -6.37
C GLU A 132 14.01 -19.61 -6.04
N ARG A 133 15.06 -19.23 -6.78
CA ARG A 133 15.69 -17.90 -6.66
C ARG A 133 14.84 -16.79 -7.26
N SER A 134 14.04 -17.05 -8.31
CA SER A 134 13.12 -16.04 -8.85
C SER A 134 11.89 -15.88 -7.96
N ALA A 135 11.37 -16.97 -7.38
CA ALA A 135 10.27 -16.93 -6.41
C ALA A 135 10.62 -16.10 -5.17
N SER A 136 11.79 -16.36 -4.59
CA SER A 136 12.27 -15.62 -3.42
C SER A 136 12.46 -14.13 -3.71
N LYS A 137 12.95 -13.77 -4.92
CA LYS A 137 13.06 -12.38 -5.34
C LYS A 137 11.70 -11.71 -5.54
N ALA A 138 10.75 -12.41 -6.16
CA ALA A 138 9.40 -11.89 -6.36
C ALA A 138 8.67 -11.68 -5.03
N SER A 139 8.78 -12.62 -4.09
CA SER A 139 8.25 -12.50 -2.73
C SER A 139 8.86 -11.31 -1.99
N ALA A 140 10.20 -11.19 -1.95
CA ALA A 140 10.87 -10.04 -1.33
C ALA A 140 10.40 -8.71 -1.94
N HIS A 141 10.28 -8.65 -3.27
CA HIS A 141 9.82 -7.45 -3.95
C HIS A 141 8.36 -7.09 -3.63
N ALA A 142 7.46 -8.07 -3.58
CA ALA A 142 6.07 -7.88 -3.20
C ALA A 142 5.96 -7.37 -1.76
N VAL A 143 6.71 -7.98 -0.84
CA VAL A 143 6.78 -7.57 0.58
C VAL A 143 7.27 -6.13 0.72
N ASP A 144 8.32 -5.75 -0.01
CA ASP A 144 8.86 -4.38 0.03
C ASP A 144 7.86 -3.35 -0.51
N CYS A 145 7.15 -3.68 -1.60
CA CYS A 145 6.07 -2.83 -2.11
C CYS A 145 4.95 -2.65 -1.08
N LEU A 146 4.48 -3.73 -0.45
CA LEU A 146 3.43 -3.69 0.57
C LEU A 146 3.85 -2.91 1.81
N LYS A 147 5.10 -3.07 2.28
CA LYS A 147 5.65 -2.29 3.40
C LYS A 147 5.75 -0.81 3.08
N PHE A 148 6.20 -0.46 1.87
CA PHE A 148 6.24 0.93 1.44
C PHE A 148 4.84 1.56 1.42
N LEU A 149 3.85 0.86 0.85
CA LEU A 149 2.46 1.31 0.87
C LEU A 149 1.96 1.48 2.31
N GLN A 150 2.26 0.52 3.20
CA GLN A 150 1.88 0.60 4.60
C GLN A 150 2.46 1.85 5.27
N GLN A 151 3.73 2.13 5.05
CA GLN A 151 4.40 3.31 5.59
C GLN A 151 3.80 4.61 5.05
N LEU A 152 3.63 4.70 3.73
CA LEU A 152 3.06 5.88 3.07
C LEU A 152 1.65 6.17 3.58
N TYR A 153 0.77 5.16 3.60
CA TYR A 153 -0.61 5.34 4.05
C TYR A 153 -0.72 5.58 5.56
N HIS A 154 0.17 5.01 6.38
CA HIS A 154 0.19 5.33 7.81
C HIS A 154 0.40 6.83 8.04
N SER A 155 1.40 7.42 7.37
CA SER A 155 1.68 8.84 7.48
C SER A 155 0.60 9.72 6.84
N MET A 156 0.06 9.32 5.68
CA MET A 156 -0.99 10.08 5.00
C MET A 156 -2.30 10.12 5.77
N LEU A 157 -2.77 9.00 6.31
CA LEU A 157 -4.05 8.92 7.02
C LEU A 157 -4.07 9.81 8.26
N HIS A 158 -2.92 10.06 8.88
CA HIS A 158 -2.78 11.00 9.99
C HIS A 158 -2.74 12.48 9.57
N GLN A 159 -2.16 12.80 8.41
CA GLN A 159 -1.95 14.19 7.98
C GLN A 159 -3.07 14.76 7.10
N ASN A 160 -3.56 13.96 6.15
CA ASN A 160 -4.64 14.35 5.25
C ASN A 160 -5.41 13.08 4.83
N PRO A 161 -6.59 12.81 5.45
CA PRO A 161 -7.39 11.63 5.14
C PRO A 161 -8.02 11.73 3.75
N LYS A 162 -7.20 11.56 2.72
CA LYS A 162 -7.67 11.21 1.37
C LYS A 162 -7.97 9.71 1.37
N GLY A 163 -9.03 9.32 0.68
CA GLY A 163 -9.41 7.91 0.55
C GLY A 163 -8.25 7.08 -0.03
N ILE A 164 -8.21 5.80 0.31
CA ILE A 164 -7.25 4.86 -0.28
C ILE A 164 -7.69 4.59 -1.72
N ASP A 165 -6.75 4.61 -2.66
CA ASP A 165 -7.02 4.34 -4.07
C ASP A 165 -7.53 2.91 -4.26
N GLN A 166 -8.59 2.74 -5.06
CA GLN A 166 -9.24 1.45 -5.28
C GLN A 166 -8.27 0.38 -5.80
N SER A 167 -7.36 0.76 -6.69
CA SER A 167 -6.34 -0.16 -7.23
C SER A 167 -5.40 -0.71 -6.15
N VAL A 168 -5.10 0.10 -5.12
CA VAL A 168 -4.27 -0.31 -3.98
C VAL A 168 -5.04 -1.29 -3.10
N GLN A 169 -6.34 -1.02 -2.88
CA GLN A 169 -7.22 -1.92 -2.12
C GLN A 169 -7.31 -3.30 -2.80
N GLN A 170 -7.58 -3.32 -4.11
CA GLN A 170 -7.71 -4.55 -4.88
C GLN A 170 -6.42 -5.38 -4.83
N LEU A 171 -5.27 -4.77 -5.11
CA LEU A 171 -3.99 -5.49 -5.10
C LEU A 171 -3.59 -5.97 -3.70
N ALA A 172 -3.97 -5.25 -2.64
CA ALA A 172 -3.74 -5.70 -1.27
C ALA A 172 -4.59 -6.92 -0.91
N LEU A 173 -5.87 -6.95 -1.31
CA LEU A 173 -6.72 -8.13 -1.13
C LEU A 173 -6.22 -9.32 -1.95
N GLU A 174 -5.85 -9.08 -3.21
CA GLU A 174 -5.22 -10.08 -4.08
C GLU A 174 -3.89 -10.64 -3.51
N ALA A 175 -3.18 -9.85 -2.72
CA ALA A 175 -1.97 -10.28 -2.02
C ALA A 175 -2.26 -11.11 -0.76
N LEU A 176 -3.45 -11.01 -0.14
CA LEU A 176 -3.86 -11.90 0.95
C LEU A 176 -4.04 -13.34 0.48
N ASP A 177 -4.51 -13.51 -0.77
CA ASP A 177 -4.67 -14.83 -1.41
C ASP A 177 -3.35 -15.40 -1.93
N CYS A 178 -2.23 -14.69 -1.73
CA CYS A 178 -0.94 -15.18 -2.15
C CYS A 178 -0.54 -16.43 -1.34
N PRO A 179 -0.09 -17.52 -2.00
CA PRO A 179 0.39 -18.71 -1.30
C PRO A 179 1.68 -18.44 -0.49
N ASP A 180 2.42 -17.40 -0.85
CA ASP A 180 3.59 -16.96 -0.11
C ASP A 180 3.19 -16.29 1.21
N GLN A 181 3.57 -16.92 2.33
CA GLN A 181 3.18 -16.46 3.67
C GLN A 181 3.73 -15.08 4.02
N GLU A 182 4.92 -14.71 3.53
CA GLU A 182 5.50 -13.40 3.84
C GLU A 182 4.72 -12.29 3.15
N THR A 183 4.39 -12.47 1.87
CA THR A 183 3.55 -11.57 1.09
C THR A 183 2.16 -11.43 1.71
N ALA A 184 1.48 -12.55 2.03
CA ALA A 184 0.16 -12.53 2.65
C ALA A 184 0.16 -11.84 4.03
N ARG A 185 1.21 -12.04 4.84
CA ARG A 185 1.37 -11.33 6.13
C ARG A 185 1.60 -9.84 5.95
N ALA A 186 2.40 -9.43 4.97
CA ALA A 186 2.62 -8.01 4.65
C ALA A 186 1.31 -7.35 4.21
N ALA A 187 0.54 -8.03 3.35
CA ALA A 187 -0.78 -7.59 2.91
C ALA A 187 -1.76 -7.47 4.08
N ARG A 188 -1.80 -8.47 4.97
CA ARG A 188 -2.59 -8.42 6.21
C ARG A 188 -2.27 -7.18 7.03
N ASN A 189 -0.99 -6.84 7.21
CA ASN A 189 -0.60 -5.68 8.02
C ASN A 189 -1.09 -4.36 7.39
N LEU A 190 -1.02 -4.25 6.07
CA LEU A 190 -1.54 -3.12 5.30
C LEU A 190 -3.07 -2.98 5.45
N VAL A 191 -3.81 -4.06 5.22
CA VAL A 191 -5.28 -4.06 5.35
C VAL A 191 -5.71 -3.81 6.80
N SER A 192 -5.05 -4.42 7.78
CA SER A 192 -5.29 -4.17 9.21
C SER A 192 -5.02 -2.72 9.60
N LEU A 193 -4.00 -2.07 9.02
CA LEU A 193 -3.76 -0.64 9.23
C LEU A 193 -4.95 0.17 8.72
N TRP A 194 -5.39 -0.08 7.48
CA TRP A 194 -6.50 0.65 6.90
C TRP A 194 -7.81 0.46 7.67
N LEU A 195 -8.14 -0.76 8.07
CA LEU A 195 -9.34 -1.02 8.88
C LEU A 195 -9.30 -0.21 10.19
N ARG A 196 -8.16 -0.18 10.88
CA ARG A 196 -7.99 0.57 12.13
C ARG A 196 -8.10 2.09 11.94
N GLU A 197 -7.44 2.62 10.92
CA GLU A 197 -7.47 4.07 10.65
C GLU A 197 -8.83 4.52 10.10
N THR A 198 -9.55 3.64 9.39
CA THR A 198 -10.93 3.91 8.94
C THR A 198 -11.87 4.04 10.14
N CYS A 199 -11.71 3.21 11.19
CA CYS A 199 -12.46 3.39 12.45
C CYS A 199 -12.19 4.75 13.10
N ALA A 200 -10.91 5.16 13.15
CA ALA A 200 -10.51 6.40 13.81
C ALA A 200 -11.08 7.67 13.13
N MET A 201 -11.50 7.52 11.87
CA MET A 201 -11.89 8.63 11.00
C MET A 201 -13.35 8.56 10.55
N ALA A 202 -14.17 7.73 11.22
CA ALA A 202 -15.59 7.59 10.96
C ALA A 202 -16.29 8.97 10.91
N GLY A 203 -16.92 9.27 9.77
CA GLY A 203 -17.60 10.55 9.47
C GLY A 203 -16.86 11.50 8.52
N LYS A 204 -15.63 11.20 8.09
CA LYS A 204 -14.85 12.05 7.14
C LYS A 204 -14.60 11.44 5.76
N PHE A 205 -14.88 10.15 5.57
CA PHE A 205 -14.60 9.46 4.31
C PHE A 205 -15.87 9.21 3.46
N ASN A 206 -15.70 9.35 2.15
CA ASN A 206 -16.71 9.09 1.12
C ASN A 206 -16.76 7.60 0.69
N THR A 207 -17.64 7.30 -0.26
CA THR A 207 -17.96 6.01 -0.92
C THR A 207 -16.82 5.02 -1.19
N SER A 208 -15.56 5.45 -1.34
CA SER A 208 -14.42 4.55 -1.57
C SER A 208 -14.01 3.73 -0.33
N THR A 209 -14.33 4.19 0.88
CA THR A 209 -14.10 3.44 2.12
C THR A 209 -15.17 2.39 2.39
N ASP A 210 -16.37 2.57 1.86
CA ASP A 210 -17.43 1.57 1.92
C ASP A 210 -17.10 0.36 1.03
N SER A 211 -16.50 0.59 -0.14
CA SER A 211 -16.00 -0.48 -1.03
C SER A 211 -14.98 -1.38 -0.33
N LEU A 212 -13.96 -0.80 0.32
CA LEU A 212 -12.94 -1.56 1.07
C LEU A 212 -13.58 -2.40 2.17
N ARG A 213 -14.53 -1.81 2.91
CA ARG A 213 -15.22 -2.48 4.01
C ARG A 213 -16.00 -3.70 3.52
N GLU A 214 -16.73 -3.55 2.44
CA GLU A 214 -17.51 -4.64 1.86
C GLU A 214 -16.62 -5.73 1.25
N GLU A 215 -15.60 -5.36 0.49
CA GLU A 215 -14.70 -6.32 -0.15
C GLU A 215 -13.85 -7.08 0.87
N SER A 216 -13.30 -6.39 1.88
CA SER A 216 -12.59 -7.06 2.97
C SER A 216 -13.50 -7.97 3.80
N TRP A 217 -14.77 -7.60 4.00
CA TRP A 217 -15.73 -8.46 4.69
C TRP A 217 -16.09 -9.71 3.87
N LYS A 218 -16.31 -9.56 2.56
CA LYS A 218 -16.52 -10.69 1.64
C LYS A 218 -15.33 -11.65 1.68
N TRP A 219 -14.11 -11.09 1.63
CA TRP A 219 -12.87 -11.86 1.72
C TRP A 219 -12.75 -12.63 3.03
N ILE A 220 -13.05 -11.97 4.18
CA ILE A 220 -13.06 -12.61 5.50
C ILE A 220 -14.03 -13.78 5.53
N LEU A 221 -15.27 -13.60 5.06
CA LEU A 221 -16.29 -14.65 5.11
C LEU A 221 -15.93 -15.86 4.23
N GLN A 222 -15.30 -15.62 3.08
CA GLN A 222 -14.83 -16.68 2.19
C GLN A 222 -13.79 -17.56 2.89
N HIS A 223 -12.79 -16.96 3.51
CA HIS A 223 -11.64 -17.69 4.07
C HIS A 223 -11.81 -18.11 5.53
N ALA A 224 -12.75 -17.53 6.27
CA ALA A 224 -13.07 -17.93 7.65
C ALA A 224 -13.72 -19.32 7.72
N GLY A 225 -14.12 -19.93 6.60
CA GLY A 225 -14.60 -21.32 6.52
C GLY A 225 -13.51 -22.35 6.22
N GLU A 226 -12.33 -21.93 5.78
CA GLU A 226 -11.30 -22.81 5.24
C GLU A 226 -10.28 -23.22 6.30
N CYS A 227 -10.73 -24.01 7.29
CA CYS A 227 -9.85 -24.42 8.40
C CYS A 227 -8.58 -25.12 7.89
N GLY A 228 -7.43 -24.73 8.44
CA GLY A 228 -6.13 -25.32 8.10
C GLY A 228 -5.36 -24.59 6.99
N THR A 229 -5.92 -23.54 6.38
CA THR A 229 -5.19 -22.69 5.43
C THR A 229 -4.47 -21.54 6.14
N PRO A 230 -3.37 -20.99 5.58
CA PRO A 230 -2.76 -19.76 6.07
C PRO A 230 -3.74 -18.57 6.11
N GLN A 231 -4.65 -18.52 5.14
CA GLN A 231 -5.67 -17.49 4.98
C GLN A 231 -6.70 -17.52 6.13
N TYR A 232 -6.94 -18.69 6.73
CA TYR A 232 -7.82 -18.85 7.89
C TYR A 232 -7.41 -17.96 9.08
N SER A 233 -6.12 -17.98 9.46
CA SER A 233 -5.61 -17.14 10.54
C SER A 233 -5.67 -15.65 10.21
N ILE A 234 -5.36 -15.30 8.96
CA ILE A 234 -5.46 -13.94 8.43
C ILE A 234 -6.91 -13.43 8.51
N ALA A 235 -7.90 -14.24 8.13
CA ALA A 235 -9.32 -13.89 8.17
C ALA A 235 -9.78 -13.54 9.59
N PHE A 236 -9.43 -14.34 10.60
CA PHE A 236 -9.78 -14.03 11.98
C PHE A 236 -9.06 -12.80 12.53
N SER A 237 -7.81 -12.56 12.12
CA SER A 237 -7.09 -11.34 12.49
C SER A 237 -7.74 -10.10 11.88
N LEU A 238 -8.15 -10.15 10.60
CA LEU A 238 -8.81 -9.04 9.93
C LEU A 238 -10.21 -8.81 10.50
N TRP A 239 -10.97 -9.87 10.78
CA TRP A 239 -12.28 -9.77 11.42
C TRP A 239 -12.21 -9.06 12.78
N LEU A 240 -11.17 -9.34 13.58
CA LEU A 240 -10.98 -8.65 14.86
C LEU A 240 -10.79 -7.12 14.72
N HIS A 241 -10.23 -6.65 13.61
CA HIS A 241 -10.15 -5.22 13.30
C HIS A 241 -11.44 -4.70 12.66
N TRP A 242 -12.07 -5.52 11.83
CA TRP A 242 -13.32 -5.18 11.15
C TRP A 242 -14.47 -4.93 12.14
N ILE A 243 -14.54 -5.69 13.23
CA ILE A 243 -15.56 -5.49 14.27
C ILE A 243 -15.43 -4.15 15.01
N ASP A 244 -14.25 -3.53 15.03
CA ASP A 244 -14.11 -2.19 15.62
C ASP A 244 -14.82 -1.13 14.78
N LEU A 245 -15.00 -1.35 13.47
CA LEU A 245 -15.80 -0.47 12.60
C LEU A 245 -17.28 -0.48 12.96
N TRP A 246 -17.78 -1.53 13.61
CA TRP A 246 -19.21 -1.69 13.89
C TRP A 246 -19.73 -0.73 14.94
N ARG A 247 -18.84 -0.26 15.81
CA ARG A 247 -19.18 0.70 16.85
C ARG A 247 -19.86 1.94 16.26
N ASP A 248 -19.42 2.34 15.07
CA ASP A 248 -19.88 3.58 14.43
C ASP A 248 -21.09 3.36 13.51
N TYR A 249 -21.46 2.09 13.21
CA TYR A 249 -22.55 1.73 12.28
C TYR A 249 -23.43 0.57 12.80
N PRO A 250 -23.95 0.60 14.04
CA PRO A 250 -24.60 -0.55 14.69
C PRO A 250 -25.79 -1.13 13.91
N GLU A 251 -26.52 -0.31 13.16
CA GLU A 251 -27.70 -0.73 12.40
C GLU A 251 -27.37 -1.70 11.25
N GLN A 252 -26.17 -1.59 10.66
CA GLN A 252 -25.73 -2.48 9.57
C GLN A 252 -25.29 -3.86 10.08
N HIS A 253 -25.18 -4.04 11.40
CA HIS A 253 -24.51 -5.20 11.99
C HIS A 253 -25.42 -6.12 12.82
N TYR A 254 -26.69 -5.73 13.03
CA TYR A 254 -27.70 -6.61 13.63
C TYR A 254 -27.89 -7.92 12.86
N GLY A 255 -27.71 -7.90 11.53
CA GLY A 255 -27.80 -9.10 10.69
C GLY A 255 -26.74 -10.16 11.02
N LEU A 256 -25.57 -9.77 11.55
CA LEU A 256 -24.50 -10.72 11.90
C LEU A 256 -24.81 -11.45 13.22
N LEU A 257 -25.40 -10.74 14.19
CA LEU A 257 -25.90 -11.33 15.44
C LEU A 257 -27.00 -12.37 15.18
N GLN A 258 -27.74 -12.22 14.09
CA GLN A 258 -28.83 -13.10 13.67
C GLN A 258 -28.37 -14.22 12.71
N SER A 259 -27.11 -14.21 12.27
CA SER A 259 -26.62 -15.17 11.29
C SER A 259 -26.04 -16.42 11.95
N ASP A 260 -26.76 -17.54 11.85
CA ASP A 260 -26.31 -18.85 12.34
C ASP A 260 -24.99 -19.30 11.70
N GLN A 261 -24.75 -18.91 10.44
CA GLN A 261 -23.50 -19.23 9.74
C GLN A 261 -22.30 -18.61 10.45
N ILE A 262 -22.41 -17.36 10.89
CA ILE A 262 -21.32 -16.61 11.52
C ILE A 262 -20.99 -17.18 12.89
N TRP A 263 -22.02 -17.53 13.68
CA TRP A 263 -21.83 -18.21 14.95
C TRP A 263 -21.20 -19.58 14.77
N THR A 264 -21.59 -20.31 13.72
CA THR A 264 -20.97 -21.60 13.38
C THR A 264 -19.48 -21.44 13.05
N LEU A 265 -19.10 -20.44 12.23
CA LEU A 265 -17.70 -20.15 11.93
C LEU A 265 -16.88 -19.85 13.19
N LEU A 266 -17.43 -19.06 14.11
CA LEU A 266 -16.79 -18.75 15.40
C LEU A 266 -16.67 -19.97 16.31
N GLN A 267 -17.68 -20.83 16.36
CA GLN A 267 -17.63 -22.09 17.13
C GLN A 267 -16.58 -23.03 16.57
N ASN A 268 -16.54 -23.22 15.25
CA ASN A 268 -15.51 -24.04 14.59
C ASN A 268 -14.11 -23.50 14.87
N ALA A 269 -13.92 -22.17 14.85
CA ALA A 269 -12.65 -21.54 15.20
C ALA A 269 -12.22 -21.79 16.66
N LEU A 270 -13.18 -21.90 17.60
CA LEU A 270 -12.88 -22.22 18.99
C LEU A 270 -12.46 -23.69 19.19
N ILE A 271 -13.00 -24.59 18.37
CA ILE A 271 -12.76 -26.04 18.46
C ILE A 271 -11.48 -26.41 17.69
N ASP A 272 -11.43 -26.03 16.41
CA ASP A 272 -10.44 -26.50 15.45
C ASP A 272 -9.27 -25.53 15.26
N GLY A 273 -9.45 -24.25 15.63
CA GLY A 273 -8.41 -23.23 15.48
C GLY A 273 -7.19 -23.47 16.37
N ASP A 274 -6.07 -22.86 16.01
CA ASP A 274 -4.89 -22.79 16.87
C ASP A 274 -5.08 -21.78 18.03
N THR A 275 -4.03 -21.55 18.81
CA THR A 275 -4.10 -20.64 19.97
C THR A 275 -4.43 -19.20 19.57
N GLU A 276 -3.92 -18.71 18.43
CA GLU A 276 -4.15 -17.35 17.96
C GLU A 276 -5.59 -17.20 17.43
N ILE A 277 -6.06 -18.17 16.65
CA ILE A 277 -7.41 -18.18 16.10
C ILE A 277 -8.44 -18.26 17.22
N ARG A 278 -8.27 -19.16 18.20
CA ARG A 278 -9.17 -19.26 19.35
C ARG A 278 -9.23 -17.96 20.13
N ARG A 279 -8.08 -17.31 20.33
CA ARG A 279 -8.01 -16.00 21.00
C ARG A 279 -8.78 -14.94 20.20
N ASN A 280 -8.57 -14.86 18.89
CA ASN A 280 -9.25 -13.90 18.02
C ASN A 280 -10.77 -14.15 18.01
N ALA A 281 -11.21 -15.40 17.89
CA ALA A 281 -12.62 -15.78 17.95
C ALA A 281 -13.29 -15.38 19.27
N LEU A 282 -12.64 -15.63 20.42
CA LEU A 282 -13.14 -15.18 21.73
C LEU A 282 -13.25 -13.66 21.82
N LEU A 283 -12.25 -12.93 21.31
CA LEU A 283 -12.28 -11.46 21.30
C LEU A 283 -13.39 -10.91 20.39
N ILE A 284 -13.60 -11.53 19.23
CA ILE A 284 -14.70 -11.19 18.32
C ILE A 284 -16.03 -11.40 19.03
N ILE A 285 -16.28 -12.59 19.60
CA ILE A 285 -17.51 -12.87 20.35
C ILE A 285 -17.75 -11.84 21.45
N ARG A 286 -16.71 -11.55 22.25
CA ARG A 286 -16.80 -10.58 23.35
C ARG A 286 -17.19 -9.19 22.83
N LYS A 287 -16.52 -8.70 21.78
CA LYS A 287 -16.81 -7.40 21.18
C LYS A 287 -18.21 -7.37 20.57
N THR A 288 -18.62 -8.43 19.88
CA THR A 288 -19.96 -8.58 19.28
C THR A 288 -21.05 -8.47 20.35
N VAL A 289 -20.89 -9.17 21.47
CA VAL A 289 -21.83 -9.10 22.61
C VAL A 289 -21.83 -7.69 23.22
N GLN A 290 -20.67 -7.06 23.39
CA GLN A 290 -20.59 -5.69 23.92
C GLN A 290 -21.25 -4.65 23.01
N LEU A 291 -21.33 -4.88 21.70
CA LEU A 291 -22.01 -3.99 20.76
C LEU A 291 -23.54 -4.20 20.74
N ALA A 292 -24.02 -5.34 21.23
CA ALA A 292 -25.44 -5.68 21.29
C ALA A 292 -26.15 -5.09 22.53
N PHE A 293 -25.40 -4.56 23.51
CA PHE A 293 -25.89 -4.03 24.78
C PHE A 293 -25.37 -2.60 25.01
#